data_AF-A0AAU8X3P4-F1
#
_entry.id   AF-A0AAU8X3P4-F1
#
_cell.length_a   1.000
_cell.length_b   1.000
_cell.length_c   1.000
_cell.angle_alpha   90.00
_cell.angle_beta   90.00
_cell.angle_gamma   90.00
#
_symmetry.space_group_name_H-M   'P 1'
#
loop_
_entity.id
_entity.type
_entity.pdbx_description
1 polymer ?
#
loop_
_entity_poly.entity_id
_entity_poly.type
_entity_poly.pdbx_seq_one_letter_code
_entity_poly.pdbx_strand_id
1 'polypeptide(L)' 'MRAVKWVVSCCLLLVCALALAAEPPVKKSRNGICHPQGGTYYSRTKHYVPYDSMQACLDSGGRAPKR' A
#
# COMPACT_ATOMS: atom_id res chain seq x y z
N MET A 1 6.73 8.55 -43.30
CA MET A 1 5.69 8.88 -42.30
C MET A 1 5.01 7.66 -41.66
N ARG A 2 4.96 6.49 -42.31
CA ARG A 2 4.38 5.26 -41.70
C ARG A 2 5.25 4.73 -40.55
N ALA A 3 6.57 4.68 -40.69
CA ALA A 3 7.48 4.21 -39.63
C ALA A 3 7.40 5.02 -38.31
N VAL A 4 7.26 6.35 -38.37
CA VAL A 4 7.07 7.20 -37.17
C VAL A 4 5.78 6.84 -36.43
N LYS A 5 4.71 6.48 -37.16
CA LYS A 5 3.42 6.10 -36.57
C LYS A 5 3.50 4.75 -35.85
N TRP A 6 4.35 3.85 -36.33
CA TRP A 6 4.62 2.55 -35.69
C TRP A 6 5.57 2.67 -34.50
N VAL A 7 6.59 3.54 -34.58
CA VAL A 7 7.51 3.83 -33.47
C VAL A 7 6.79 4.53 -32.31
N VAL A 8 5.93 5.51 -32.58
CA VAL A 8 5.14 6.20 -31.55
C VAL A 8 4.07 5.28 -30.94
N SER A 9 3.45 4.41 -31.76
CA SER A 9 2.49 3.41 -31.26
C SER A 9 3.15 2.31 -30.41
N CYS A 10 4.44 2.00 -30.65
CA CYS A 10 5.21 1.03 -29.87
C CYS A 10 5.69 1.64 -28.55
N CYS A 11 6.09 2.91 -28.54
CA CYS A 11 6.48 3.62 -27.32
C CYS A 11 5.32 3.84 -26.33
N LEU A 12 4.08 4.01 -26.82
CA LEU A 12 2.93 4.27 -25.96
C LEU A 12 2.47 3.05 -25.15
N LEU A 13 2.88 1.84 -25.55
CA LEU A 13 2.56 0.59 -24.83
C LEU A 13 3.57 0.26 -23.71
N LEU A 14 4.71 0.95 -23.64
CA LEU A 14 5.80 0.61 -22.71
C LEU A 14 5.72 1.34 -21.35
N VAL A 15 4.78 2.26 -21.15
CA VAL A 15 4.75 3.16 -19.97
C VAL A 15 3.85 2.65 -18.81
N CYS A 16 3.10 1.55 -18.98
CA CYS A 16 2.05 1.17 -18.02
C CYS A 16 2.45 0.25 -16.83
N ALA A 17 3.70 -0.17 -16.67
CA ALA A 17 3.99 -1.33 -15.79
C ALA A 17 4.71 -1.06 -14.45
N LEU A 18 4.90 0.19 -14.02
CA LEU A 18 5.64 0.49 -12.77
C LEU A 18 4.71 0.98 -11.65
N ALA A 19 3.75 0.15 -11.23
CA ALA A 19 3.07 0.35 -9.96
C ALA A 19 3.92 -0.30 -8.84
N LEU A 20 4.88 0.44 -8.28
CA LEU A 20 5.53 0.03 -7.02
C LEU A 20 4.46 0.05 -5.92
N ALA A 21 4.01 -1.12 -5.50
CA ALA A 21 3.14 -1.25 -4.33
C ALA A 21 3.95 -0.88 -3.07
N ALA A 22 3.86 0.38 -2.66
CA ALA A 22 4.41 0.82 -1.39
C ALA A 22 3.65 0.15 -0.24
N GLU A 23 4.37 -0.33 0.78
CA GLU A 23 3.71 -0.85 1.97
C GLU A 23 3.01 0.29 2.74
N PRO A 24 1.82 0.05 3.31
CA PRO A 24 1.04 1.10 3.96
C PRO A 24 1.66 1.51 5.30
N PRO A 25 1.62 2.79 5.71
CA PRO A 25 2.19 3.23 6.99
C PRO A 25 1.64 2.50 8.22
N VAL A 26 0.38 2.07 8.18
CA VAL A 26 -0.27 1.32 9.28
C VAL A 26 -1.08 0.15 8.73
N LYS A 27 -1.00 -0.99 9.41
CA LYS A 27 -1.78 -2.21 9.13
C LYS A 27 -2.76 -2.47 10.28
N LYS A 28 -4.07 -2.44 10.03
CA LYS A 28 -5.09 -2.89 11.00
C LYS A 28 -5.31 -4.39 10.85
N SER A 29 -5.02 -5.17 11.88
CA SER A 29 -5.27 -6.61 11.91
C SER A 29 -6.77 -6.95 12.00
N ARG A 30 -7.13 -8.20 11.70
CA ARG A 30 -8.52 -8.71 11.85
C ARG A 30 -9.09 -8.59 13.27
N ASN A 31 -8.24 -8.63 14.30
CA ASN A 31 -8.64 -8.42 15.70
C ASN A 31 -8.67 -6.93 16.11
N GLY A 32 -8.62 -6.03 15.13
CA GLY A 32 -8.82 -4.59 15.30
C GLY A 32 -7.60 -3.81 15.80
N ILE A 33 -6.39 -4.37 15.78
CA ILE A 33 -5.19 -3.71 16.30
C ILE A 33 -4.47 -2.95 15.17
N CYS A 34 -4.14 -1.68 15.43
CA CYS A 34 -3.36 -0.83 14.53
C CYS A 34 -1.86 -1.07 14.74
N HIS A 35 -1.19 -1.62 13.74
CA HIS A 35 0.25 -1.87 13.74
C HIS A 35 0.95 -0.82 12.86
N PRO A 36 1.73 0.13 13.42
CA PRO A 36 2.51 1.08 12.63
C PRO A 36 3.76 0.44 12.04
N GLN A 37 4.20 0.92 10.89
CA GLN A 37 5.47 0.53 10.27
C GLN A 37 6.63 0.74 11.25
N GLY A 38 7.56 -0.22 11.31
CA GLY A 38 8.63 -0.26 12.30
C GLY A 38 8.25 -0.88 13.65
N GLY A 39 6.96 -1.13 13.92
CA GLY A 39 6.51 -1.84 15.12
C GLY A 39 6.72 -3.35 15.05
N THR A 40 6.88 -4.00 16.21
CA THR A 40 7.19 -5.44 16.36
C THR A 40 6.29 -6.38 15.56
N TYR A 41 5.01 -6.03 15.40
CA TYR A 41 4.00 -6.90 14.78
C TYR A 41 3.62 -6.48 13.36
N TYR A 42 4.16 -5.37 12.85
CA TYR A 42 3.81 -4.85 11.52
C TYR A 42 4.08 -5.87 10.41
N SER A 43 5.30 -6.42 10.37
CA SER A 43 5.72 -7.40 9.37
C SER A 43 5.02 -8.76 9.52
N ARG A 44 4.59 -9.10 10.74
CA ARG A 44 3.88 -10.34 11.09
C ARG A 44 2.40 -10.29 10.73
N THR A 45 1.83 -9.08 10.63
CA THR A 45 0.42 -8.89 10.25
C THR A 45 0.28 -9.02 8.74
N LYS A 46 0.00 -10.24 8.25
CA LYS A 46 -0.15 -10.54 6.82
C LYS A 46 -1.56 -10.29 6.28
N HIS A 47 -2.57 -10.41 7.14
CA HIS A 47 -3.96 -10.09 6.82
C HIS A 47 -4.36 -8.81 7.53
N TYR A 48 -4.51 -7.74 6.76
CA TYR A 48 -4.72 -6.40 7.29
C TYR A 48 -5.59 -5.53 6.37
N VAL A 49 -6.11 -4.46 6.96
CA VAL A 49 -6.63 -3.30 6.24
C VAL A 49 -5.58 -2.19 6.33
N PRO A 50 -5.12 -1.62 5.19
CA PRO A 50 -4.12 -0.56 5.18
C PRO A 50 -4.72 0.79 5.63
N TYR A 51 -3.92 1.61 6.31
CA TYR A 51 -4.23 2.99 6.67
C TYR A 51 -3.01 3.90 6.47
N ASP A 52 -3.26 5.14 6.05
CA ASP A 52 -2.21 6.15 5.82
C ASP A 52 -1.62 6.70 7.11
N SER A 53 -2.32 6.56 8.23
CA SER A 53 -1.87 7.03 9.53
C SER A 53 -2.45 6.21 10.68
N MET A 54 -1.82 6.33 11.84
CA MET A 54 -2.33 5.72 13.08
C MET A 54 -3.70 6.30 13.45
N GLN A 55 -3.89 7.60 13.27
CA GLN A 55 -5.14 8.27 13.58
C GLN A 55 -6.29 7.72 12.74
N ALA A 56 -6.12 7.61 11.42
CA ALA A 56 -7.13 7.05 10.54
C ALA A 56 -7.48 5.59 10.91
N CYS A 57 -6.48 4.81 11.33
CA CYS A 57 -6.72 3.45 11.82
C CYS A 57 -7.54 3.44 13.12
N LEU A 58 -7.27 4.35 14.06
CA LEU A 58 -8.04 4.45 15.31
C LEU A 58 -9.48 4.92 15.05
N ASP A 59 -9.66 5.95 14.21
CA ASP A 59 -10.97 6.49 13.83
C ASP A 59 -11.85 5.45 13.13
N SER A 60 -11.24 4.47 12.44
CA SER A 60 -11.94 3.30 11.87
C SER A 60 -12.46 2.29 12.92
N GLY A 61 -12.38 2.60 14.22
CA GLY A 61 -12.65 1.67 15.32
C GLY A 61 -11.50 0.70 15.58
N GLY A 62 -10.26 1.06 15.24
CA GLY A 62 -9.07 0.31 15.61
C GLY A 62 -8.58 0.65 17.01
N ARG A 63 -7.66 -0.15 17.54
CA ARG A 63 -7.02 0.10 18.85
C ARG A 63 -5.51 0.02 18.75
N ALA A 64 -4.82 0.78 19.60
CA ALA A 64 -3.38 0.69 19.72
C ALA A 64 -2.93 -0.70 20.22
N PRO A 65 -1.70 -1.14 19.91
CA PRO A 65 -1.12 -2.35 20.49
C PRO A 65 -1.04 -2.20 22.01
N LYS A 66 -1.33 -3.28 22.74
CA LYS A 66 -0.98 -3.35 24.17
C LYS A 66 0.55 -3.51 24.25
N ARG A 67 1.20 -2.76 25.13
CA ARG A 67 2.64 -2.95 25.42
C ARG A 67 2.93 -4.40 25.77
#